data_AF-A0A7J2PKX8-F1
#
_entry.id   AF-A0A7J2PKX8-F1
#
_cell.length_a   1.000
_cell.length_b   1.000
_cell.length_c   1.000
_cell.angle_alpha   90.00
_cell.angle_beta   90.00
_cell.angle_gamma   90.00
#
_symmetry.space_group_name_H-M   'P 1'
#
loop_
_entity.id
_entity.type
_entity.pdbx_description
1 polymer ?
#
loop_
_entity_poly.entity_id
_entity_poly.type
_entity_poly.pdbx_seq_one_letter_code
_entity_poly.pdbx_strand_id
1 'polypeptide(L)'
;MNRTSMAKIASYLCLREGNWNGTQILSQEYIQKATTDFDGMISDVYQPYGYSFWLNNYTTNVSWYYASGAFGQNFYVISELDLIVLFNAWSTIGTNQTQILTDYIIPSIIIEEAGEEEEEEETPPPSPIPGYEPLIVIGATIIVYIGIVVVKKKKL
;
A
#
# COMPACT_ATOMS: atom_id res chain seq x y z
N MET A 1 -4.96 -0.68 -29.67
CA MET A 1 -5.05 -0.50 -28.21
C MET A 1 -3.78 -1.05 -27.57
N ASN A 2 -3.09 -0.28 -26.72
CA ASN A 2 -1.90 -0.75 -26.01
C ASN A 2 -2.30 -1.72 -24.88
N ARG A 3 -1.54 -2.81 -24.68
CA ARG A 3 -1.83 -3.85 -23.67
C ARG A 3 -1.85 -3.27 -22.25
N THR A 4 -0.91 -2.38 -21.95
CA THR A 4 -0.82 -1.70 -20.65
C THR A 4 -2.02 -0.79 -20.40
N SER A 5 -2.59 -0.17 -21.44
CA SER A 5 -3.79 0.65 -21.29
C SER A 5 -5.00 -0.17 -20.88
N MET A 6 -5.15 -1.38 -21.41
CA MET A 6 -6.25 -2.27 -21.01
C MET A 6 -6.13 -2.69 -19.55
N ALA A 7 -4.94 -3.11 -19.11
CA ALA A 7 -4.70 -3.48 -17.72
C ALA A 7 -5.02 -2.32 -16.76
N LYS A 8 -4.57 -1.09 -17.09
CA LYS A 8 -4.87 0.12 -16.32
C LYS A 8 -6.36 0.40 -16.19
N ILE A 9 -7.09 0.33 -17.31
CA ILE A 9 -8.54 0.61 -17.31
C ILE A 9 -9.28 -0.46 -16.50
N ALA A 10 -8.97 -1.74 -16.74
CA ALA A 10 -9.61 -2.85 -16.04
C ALA A 10 -9.34 -2.78 -14.53
N SER A 11 -8.08 -2.63 -14.12
CA SER A 11 -7.72 -2.57 -12.71
C SER A 11 -8.29 -1.33 -12.01
N TYR A 12 -8.35 -0.19 -12.70
CA TYR A 12 -8.96 1.04 -12.16
C TYR A 12 -10.46 0.86 -11.95
N LEU A 13 -11.18 0.27 -12.91
CA LEU A 13 -12.59 -0.05 -12.73
C LEU A 13 -12.79 -1.01 -11.57
N CYS A 14 -11.94 -2.02 -11.41
CA CYS A 14 -12.00 -2.92 -10.25
C CYS A 14 -11.82 -2.17 -8.92
N LEU A 15 -10.82 -1.30 -8.82
CA LEU A 15 -10.55 -0.47 -7.64
C LEU A 15 -11.71 0.48 -7.30
N ARG A 16 -12.36 1.03 -8.33
CA ARG A 16 -13.47 1.98 -8.20
C ARG A 16 -14.84 1.30 -8.27
N GLU A 17 -14.91 0.00 -8.01
CA GLU A 17 -16.15 -0.77 -7.97
C GLU A 17 -17.01 -0.65 -9.24
N GLY A 18 -16.36 -0.52 -10.39
CA GLY A 18 -16.95 -0.38 -11.71
C GLY A 18 -17.31 1.04 -12.12
N ASN A 19 -17.00 2.04 -11.30
CA ASN A 19 -17.29 3.45 -11.57
C ASN A 19 -16.13 4.16 -12.29
N TRP A 20 -16.46 4.91 -13.35
CA TRP A 20 -15.54 5.81 -14.04
C TRP A 20 -16.11 7.21 -14.07
N ASN A 21 -15.52 8.14 -13.32
CA ASN A 21 -15.93 9.55 -13.26
C ASN A 21 -17.44 9.75 -13.06
N GLY A 22 -18.03 9.01 -12.12
CA GLY A 22 -19.46 9.07 -11.81
C GLY A 22 -20.35 8.23 -12.72
N THR A 23 -19.80 7.58 -13.74
CA THR A 23 -20.54 6.69 -14.64
C THR A 23 -20.27 5.23 -14.28
N GLN A 24 -21.31 4.46 -14.00
CA GLN A 24 -21.19 3.02 -13.70
C GLN A 24 -20.99 2.21 -14.98
N ILE A 25 -19.79 1.69 -15.21
CA ILE A 25 -19.43 0.90 -16.40
C ILE A 25 -19.60 -0.60 -16.14
N LEU A 26 -19.19 -1.07 -14.96
CA LEU A 26 -19.43 -2.43 -14.47
C LEU A 26 -20.31 -2.35 -13.24
N SER A 27 -21.22 -3.29 -12.99
CA SER A 27 -22.01 -3.22 -11.75
C SER A 27 -21.12 -3.46 -10.53
N GLN A 28 -21.37 -2.71 -9.45
CA GLN A 28 -20.72 -2.93 -8.16
C GLN A 28 -20.93 -4.38 -7.67
N GLU A 29 -22.14 -4.92 -7.88
CA GLU A 29 -22.47 -6.32 -7.56
C GLU A 29 -21.59 -7.32 -8.31
N TYR A 30 -21.26 -7.06 -9.58
CA TYR A 30 -20.35 -7.92 -10.33
C TYR A 30 -18.95 -7.90 -9.72
N ILE A 31 -18.42 -6.73 -9.39
CA ILE A 31 -17.10 -6.61 -8.76
C ILE A 31 -17.07 -7.37 -7.44
N GLN A 32 -18.06 -7.13 -6.56
CA GLN A 32 -18.17 -7.81 -5.27
C GLN A 32 -18.22 -9.33 -5.43
N LYS A 33 -19.04 -9.83 -6.36
CA LYS A 33 -19.13 -11.26 -6.64
C LYS A 33 -17.85 -11.83 -7.25
N ALA A 34 -17.14 -11.06 -8.05
CA ALA A 34 -15.88 -11.46 -8.68
C ALA A 34 -14.71 -11.48 -7.71
N THR A 35 -14.78 -10.73 -6.61
CA THR A 35 -13.70 -10.61 -5.62
C THR A 35 -14.03 -11.28 -4.29
N THR A 36 -15.18 -11.94 -4.18
CA THR A 36 -15.57 -12.74 -3.01
C THR A 36 -15.29 -14.21 -3.30
N ASP A 37 -14.73 -14.91 -2.32
CA ASP A 37 -14.46 -16.33 -2.44
C ASP A 37 -15.75 -17.12 -2.62
N PHE A 38 -15.70 -18.19 -3.42
CA PHE A 38 -16.84 -19.08 -3.59
C PHE A 38 -16.91 -20.01 -2.38
N ASP A 39 -17.80 -19.66 -1.45
CA ASP A 39 -18.06 -20.41 -0.21
C ASP A 39 -18.33 -21.90 -0.54
N GLY A 40 -17.35 -22.78 -0.30
CA GLY A 40 -17.53 -24.22 -0.55
C GLY A 40 -16.30 -25.07 -0.82
N MET A 41 -15.11 -24.50 -1.04
CA MET A 41 -13.88 -25.29 -1.23
C MET A 41 -12.83 -25.00 -0.17
N ILE A 42 -12.92 -25.68 0.97
CA ILE A 42 -11.85 -25.71 1.96
C ILE A 42 -10.94 -26.90 1.63
N SER A 43 -9.77 -26.62 1.08
CA SER A 43 -8.68 -27.57 0.86
C SER A 43 -7.36 -26.83 1.08
N ASP A 44 -6.36 -27.50 1.66
CA ASP A 44 -5.02 -26.94 1.89
C ASP A 44 -4.28 -26.57 0.59
N VAL A 45 -4.84 -26.95 -0.58
CA VAL A 45 -4.32 -26.65 -1.93
C VAL A 45 -5.25 -25.69 -2.69
N TYR A 46 -6.32 -25.21 -2.05
CA TYR A 46 -7.29 -24.33 -2.71
C TYR A 46 -6.72 -22.93 -2.83
N GLN A 47 -6.62 -22.45 -4.07
CA GLN A 47 -6.40 -21.04 -4.35
C GLN A 47 -7.76 -20.40 -4.63
N PRO A 48 -8.24 -19.47 -3.78
CA PRO A 48 -9.56 -18.90 -3.94
C PRO A 48 -9.65 -18.09 -5.24
N TYR A 49 -10.80 -18.19 -5.90
CA TYR A 49 -10.99 -17.69 -7.26
C TYR A 49 -12.42 -17.23 -7.51
N GLY A 50 -12.58 -16.04 -8.09
CA GLY A 50 -13.88 -15.45 -8.43
C GLY A 50 -13.88 -14.81 -9.82
N TYR A 51 -14.83 -15.21 -10.68
CA TYR A 51 -15.10 -14.66 -12.04
C TYR A 51 -13.90 -14.07 -12.83
N SER A 52 -12.74 -14.74 -12.84
CA SER A 52 -11.47 -14.39 -13.52
C SER A 52 -10.32 -13.88 -12.64
N PHE A 53 -10.56 -13.68 -11.35
CA PHE A 53 -9.58 -13.20 -10.38
C PHE A 53 -9.15 -14.29 -9.43
N TRP A 54 -7.85 -14.34 -9.19
CA TRP A 54 -7.28 -15.05 -8.06
C TRP A 54 -7.41 -14.16 -6.84
N LEU A 55 -7.87 -14.74 -5.73
CA LEU A 55 -8.07 -14.04 -4.48
C LEU A 55 -6.97 -14.45 -3.51
N ASN A 56 -6.41 -13.50 -2.78
CA ASN A 56 -5.61 -13.79 -1.61
C ASN A 56 -6.29 -13.15 -0.41
N ASN A 57 -6.83 -14.03 0.41
CA ASN A 57 -7.33 -13.67 1.71
C ASN A 57 -6.38 -14.33 2.72
N TYR A 58 -6.02 -13.62 3.78
CA TYR A 58 -5.49 -14.17 5.04
C TYR A 58 -3.98 -14.39 5.20
N THR A 59 -3.10 -14.05 4.24
CA THR A 59 -1.63 -14.09 4.48
C THR A 59 -1.01 -12.74 4.84
N THR A 60 -1.68 -11.63 4.51
CA THR A 60 -1.31 -10.26 4.84
C THR A 60 -2.45 -9.60 5.63
N ASN A 61 -2.16 -8.56 6.43
CA ASN A 61 -3.19 -7.77 7.14
C ASN A 61 -4.15 -7.03 6.21
N VAL A 62 -3.87 -7.05 4.90
CA VAL A 62 -4.63 -6.38 3.85
C VAL A 62 -5.03 -7.41 2.81
N SER A 63 -6.29 -7.37 2.37
CA SER A 63 -6.83 -8.27 1.36
C SER A 63 -6.53 -7.77 -0.05
N TRP A 64 -6.26 -8.69 -0.98
CA TRP A 64 -6.02 -8.33 -2.37
C TRP A 64 -6.40 -9.44 -3.34
N TYR A 65 -6.68 -9.04 -4.58
CA TYR A 65 -6.97 -9.95 -5.67
C TYR A 65 -6.23 -9.53 -6.92
N TYR A 66 -6.06 -10.47 -7.85
CA TYR A 66 -5.26 -10.23 -9.03
C TYR A 66 -5.72 -11.04 -10.23
N ALA A 67 -5.43 -10.51 -11.42
CA ALA A 67 -5.53 -11.25 -12.66
C ALA A 67 -4.12 -11.61 -13.13
N SER A 68 -3.96 -12.84 -13.61
CA SER A 68 -2.68 -13.37 -14.08
C SER A 68 -2.70 -13.65 -15.56
N GLY A 69 -1.66 -13.19 -16.25
CA GLY A 69 -1.47 -13.37 -17.68
C GLY A 69 -0.14 -14.07 -17.99
N ALA A 70 -0.09 -14.71 -19.16
CA ALA A 70 1.09 -15.46 -19.59
C ALA A 70 2.37 -14.63 -19.52
N PHE A 71 3.46 -15.29 -19.12
CA PHE A 71 4.80 -14.71 -19.00
C PHE A 71 4.97 -13.61 -17.94
N GLY A 72 4.02 -13.47 -17.01
CA GLY A 72 4.11 -12.54 -15.88
C GLY A 72 3.42 -11.20 -16.13
N GLN A 73 2.30 -11.23 -16.84
CA GLN A 73 1.47 -10.05 -17.14
C GLN A 73 0.36 -9.97 -16.11
N ASN A 74 0.62 -9.35 -14.97
CA ASN A 74 -0.26 -9.42 -13.80
C ASN A 74 -0.68 -8.02 -13.35
N PHE A 75 -1.90 -7.91 -12.83
CA PHE A 75 -2.29 -6.74 -12.05
C PHE A 75 -2.94 -7.16 -10.75
N TYR A 76 -2.61 -6.40 -9.70
CA TYR A 76 -3.11 -6.57 -8.34
C TYR A 76 -3.94 -5.35 -7.96
N VAL A 77 -5.03 -5.59 -7.24
CA VAL A 77 -5.89 -4.55 -6.68
C VAL A 77 -5.98 -4.75 -5.18
N ILE A 78 -5.70 -3.69 -4.44
CA ILE A 78 -5.66 -3.64 -2.98
C ILE A 78 -6.53 -2.46 -2.56
N SER A 79 -7.85 -2.71 -2.50
CA SER A 79 -8.83 -1.64 -2.31
C SER A 79 -8.66 -0.87 -1.00
N GLU A 80 -8.23 -1.55 0.05
CA GLU A 80 -8.00 -0.96 1.38
C GLU A 80 -6.91 0.12 1.37
N LEU A 81 -5.94 0.05 0.44
CA LEU A 81 -4.82 1.00 0.32
C LEU A 81 -4.96 1.92 -0.90
N ASP A 82 -6.14 1.96 -1.54
CA ASP A 82 -6.36 2.62 -2.82
C ASP A 82 -5.32 2.29 -3.92
N LEU A 83 -4.80 1.05 -3.92
CA LEU A 83 -3.58 0.69 -4.64
C LEU A 83 -3.83 -0.28 -5.80
N ILE A 84 -3.18 0.00 -6.93
CA ILE A 84 -3.04 -0.90 -8.07
C ILE A 84 -1.56 -1.11 -8.37
N VAL A 85 -1.15 -2.38 -8.53
CA VAL A 85 0.20 -2.73 -8.97
C VAL A 85 0.12 -3.48 -10.29
N LEU A 86 0.83 -2.98 -11.31
CA LEU A 86 0.90 -3.57 -12.64
C LEU A 86 2.28 -4.12 -12.91
N PHE A 87 2.37 -5.42 -13.22
CA PHE A 87 3.58 -6.03 -13.72
C PHE A 87 3.44 -6.39 -15.20
N ASN A 88 4.41 -5.94 -15.98
CA ASN A 88 4.59 -6.37 -17.36
C ASN A 88 5.95 -7.06 -17.47
N ALA A 89 5.93 -8.37 -17.66
CA ALA A 89 7.14 -9.18 -17.74
C ALA A 89 7.11 -10.14 -18.94
N TRP A 90 8.29 -10.65 -19.28
CA TRP A 90 8.42 -11.78 -20.18
C TRP A 90 9.33 -12.82 -19.52
N SER A 91 8.73 -13.79 -18.84
CA SER A 91 9.46 -14.89 -18.18
C SER A 91 8.83 -16.23 -18.48
N THR A 92 9.66 -17.21 -18.83
CA THR A 92 9.26 -18.61 -19.04
C THR A 92 9.52 -19.50 -17.82
N ILE A 93 10.23 -18.99 -16.81
CA ILE A 93 10.67 -19.76 -15.62
C ILE A 93 9.86 -19.34 -14.37
N GLY A 94 8.85 -18.49 -14.54
CA GLY A 94 8.04 -17.93 -13.45
C GLY A 94 8.52 -16.55 -13.00
N THR A 95 7.78 -15.94 -12.08
CA THR A 95 8.05 -14.60 -11.56
C THR A 95 7.78 -14.51 -10.06
N ASN A 96 8.57 -13.71 -9.33
CA ASN A 96 8.41 -13.48 -7.89
C ASN A 96 7.53 -12.24 -7.59
N GLN A 97 6.59 -11.91 -8.48
CA GLN A 97 5.81 -10.66 -8.41
C GLN A 97 4.97 -10.56 -7.14
N THR A 98 4.34 -11.65 -6.71
CA THR A 98 3.58 -11.68 -5.46
C THR A 98 4.48 -11.42 -4.24
N GLN A 99 5.69 -11.99 -4.20
CA GLN A 99 6.64 -11.75 -3.10
C GLN A 99 7.10 -10.29 -3.08
N ILE A 100 7.36 -9.70 -4.25
CA ILE A 100 7.70 -8.27 -4.33
C ILE A 100 6.55 -7.41 -3.79
N LEU A 101 5.30 -7.76 -4.13
CA LEU A 101 4.12 -7.08 -3.61
C LEU A 101 4.01 -7.18 -2.09
N THR A 102 4.11 -8.40 -1.53
CA THR A 102 3.86 -8.65 -0.10
C THR A 102 5.02 -8.24 0.80
N ASP A 103 6.26 -8.38 0.34
CA ASP A 103 7.45 -8.23 1.19
C ASP A 103 8.01 -6.80 1.13
N TYR A 104 7.66 -6.04 0.08
CA TYR A 104 8.22 -4.70 -0.15
C TYR A 104 7.14 -3.63 -0.39
N ILE A 105 6.26 -3.81 -1.38
CA ILE A 105 5.35 -2.72 -1.81
C ILE A 105 4.25 -2.44 -0.77
N ILE A 106 3.53 -3.47 -0.31
CA ILE A 106 2.46 -3.28 0.69
C ILE A 106 3.05 -2.76 2.02
N PRO A 107 4.12 -3.37 2.56
CA PRO A 107 4.72 -2.87 3.80
C PRO A 107 5.23 -1.43 3.73
N SER A 108 5.80 -0.99 2.59
CA SER A 108 6.31 0.38 2.48
C SER A 108 5.21 1.43 2.58
N ILE A 109 4.04 1.16 2.00
CA ILE A 109 2.91 2.10 2.03
C ILE A 109 2.31 2.18 3.44
N ILE A 110 2.15 1.04 4.10
CA ILE A 110 1.62 1.00 5.49
C ILE A 110 2.55 1.72 6.46
N ILE A 111 3.87 1.61 6.28
CA ILE A 111 4.85 2.34 7.11
C ILE A 111 4.78 3.85 6.87
N GLU A 112 4.57 4.29 5.63
CA GLU A 112 4.39 5.70 5.30
C GLU A 112 3.14 6.28 5.97
N GLU A 113 1.98 5.62 5.87
CA GLU A 113 0.73 6.06 6.53
C GLU A 113 0.90 6.15 8.06
N ALA A 114 1.60 5.19 8.68
CA ALA A 114 1.89 5.22 10.11
C ALA A 114 2.83 6.38 10.52
N GLY A 115 3.80 6.72 9.66
CA GLY A 115 4.71 7.84 9.91
C GLY A 115 4.03 9.20 9.77
N GLU A 116 3.05 9.33 8.86
CA GLU A 116 2.24 10.55 8.70
C GLU A 116 1.30 10.77 9.89
N GLU A 117 0.72 9.70 10.46
CA GLU A 117 -0.10 9.79 11.67
C GLU A 117 0.71 10.17 12.93
N GLU A 118 1.99 9.80 12.99
CA GLU A 118 2.89 10.16 14.11
C GLU A 118 3.46 11.60 13.99
N GLU A 119 3.51 12.21 12.80
CA GLU A 119 4.05 13.57 12.60
C GLU A 119 3.05 14.70 12.96
N GLU A 120 1.75 14.42 13.19
CA GLU A 120 0.77 15.45 13.57
C GLU A 120 0.66 15.76 15.08
N GLU A 121 1.40 15.08 15.97
CA GLU A 121 1.40 15.40 17.40
C GLU A 121 2.49 16.44 17.77
N GLU A 122 2.21 17.73 17.53
CA GLU A 122 3.07 18.83 18.03
C GLU A 122 3.13 18.80 19.57
N THR A 123 4.17 18.18 20.13
CA THR A 123 4.39 18.23 21.58
C THR A 123 4.68 19.67 22.02
N PRO A 124 4.01 20.17 23.08
CA PRO A 124 4.24 21.54 23.54
C PRO A 124 5.69 21.72 23.98
N PRO A 125 6.30 22.90 23.73
CA PRO A 125 7.71 23.11 24.04
C PRO A 125 8.00 22.78 25.51
N PRO A 126 9.12 22.10 25.81
CA PRO A 126 9.44 21.67 27.16
C PRO A 126 9.51 22.88 28.11
N SER A 127 8.98 22.71 29.32
CA SER A 127 8.91 23.78 30.31
C SER A 127 10.32 24.32 30.67
N PRO A 128 10.50 25.64 30.84
CA PRO A 128 11.80 26.23 31.16
C PRO A 128 12.37 25.70 32.48
N ILE A 129 13.66 25.34 32.49
CA ILE A 129 14.39 24.97 33.71
C ILE A 129 14.92 26.26 34.38
N PRO A 130 14.65 26.49 35.69
CA PRO A 130 15.09 27.70 36.38
C PRO A 130 16.61 27.93 36.28
N GLY A 131 17.03 29.09 35.77
CA GLY A 131 18.44 29.50 35.66
C GLY A 131 19.13 29.20 34.33
N TYR A 132 18.42 28.59 33.36
CA TYR A 132 18.91 28.34 32.00
C TYR A 132 17.88 28.84 30.97
N GLU A 133 18.34 29.55 29.93
CA GLU A 133 17.49 29.85 28.77
C GLU A 133 17.68 28.76 27.71
N PRO A 134 16.61 28.09 27.25
CA PRO A 134 16.70 27.14 26.17
C PRO A 134 16.98 27.88 24.86
N LEU A 135 18.13 27.60 24.24
CA LEU A 135 18.44 28.07 22.89
C LEU A 135 17.99 26.99 21.91
N ILE A 136 16.91 27.26 21.17
CA ILE A 136 16.40 26.36 20.14
C ILE A 136 17.15 26.66 18.84
N VAL A 137 17.92 25.68 18.36
CA VAL A 137 18.55 25.73 17.04
C VAL A 137 17.82 24.74 16.14
N ILE A 138 16.92 25.25 15.29
CA ILE A 138 16.26 24.44 14.27
C ILE A 138 17.17 24.44 13.04
N GLY A 139 17.87 23.33 12.81
CA GLY A 139 18.62 23.08 11.59
C GLY A 139 17.82 22.14 10.69
N ALA A 140 17.32 22.63 9.56
CA ALA A 140 16.68 21.80 8.55
C ALA A 140 17.74 21.27 7.57
N THR A 141 18.03 19.97 7.62
CA THR A 141 18.60 19.24 6.47
C THR A 141 17.99 17.85 6.38
N ILE A 142 17.50 17.54 5.18
CA ILE A 142 16.89 16.28 4.76
C ILE A 142 17.90 15.14 4.99
N ILE A 143 17.47 14.09 5.70
CA ILE A 143 18.12 12.80 6.02
C ILE A 143 18.76 12.70 7.43
N VAL A 144 18.01 11.98 8.30
CA VAL A 144 18.32 11.45 9.65
C VAL A 144 18.33 12.45 10.82
N TYR A 145 17.31 12.38 11.68
CA TYR A 145 17.30 13.06 12.98
C TYR A 145 18.26 12.39 13.96
N ILE A 146 19.32 13.10 14.35
CA ILE A 146 20.04 12.87 15.62
C ILE A 146 19.74 14.08 16.51
N GLY A 147 18.96 13.89 17.57
CA GLY A 147 18.77 14.92 18.60
C GLY A 147 20.02 15.05 19.46
N ILE A 148 20.74 16.17 19.37
CA ILE A 148 21.86 16.49 20.27
C ILE A 148 21.43 17.60 21.23
N VAL A 149 21.30 17.26 22.52
CA VAL A 149 21.10 18.25 23.59
C VAL A 149 22.47 18.69 24.10
N VAL A 150 22.85 19.93 23.82
CA VAL A 150 24.08 20.54 24.35
C VAL A 150 23.72 21.52 25.46
N VAL A 151 24.14 21.23 26.68
CA VAL A 151 23.99 22.15 27.82
C VAL A 151 25.31 22.87 28.06
N LYS A 152 25.30 24.20 27.92
CA LYS A 152 26.48 25.04 28.20
C LYS A 152 26.30 25.78 29.52
N LYS A 153 27.19 25.52 30.48
CA LYS A 153 27.21 26.22 31.77
C LYS A 153 27.71 27.65 31.61
N LYS A 154 27.00 28.62 32.20
CA LYS A 154 27.41 30.03 32.27
C LYS A 154 28.73 30.13 33.04
N LYS A 155 29.77 30.76 32.45
CA LYS A 155 30.88 31.29 33.26
C LYS A 155 30.38 32.59 33.89
N LEU A 156 30.63 32.72 35.19
CA LEU A 156 30.43 33.95 35.96
C LEU A 156 31.19 35.11 35.32
#